data_AF-A0A9E5M439-F1
#
_entry.id   AF-A0A9E5M439-F1
#
_cell.length_a   1.000
_cell.length_b   1.000
_cell.length_c   1.000
_cell.angle_alpha   90.00
_cell.angle_beta   90.00
_cell.angle_gamma   90.00
#
_symmetry.space_group_name_H-M   'P 1'
#
loop_
_entity.id
_entity.type
_entity.pdbx_description
1 polymer ?
#
loop_
_entity_poly.entity_id
_entity_poly.type
_entity_poly.pdbx_seq_one_letter_code
_entity_poly.pdbx_strand_id
1 'polypeptide(L)'
;NWQTGGSLAGCSAGAMVLSDLIPHFRLSRAEPTKGFGLLKEVRVIPHFDKFFKWIPDSAAKVLLDLPGDEVLIGIDEDTAVVKRAGSDWQVWGKGKLHILKGEAPGQHKSGEFVKLGSQIL
;
A
#
# COMPACT_ATOMS: atom_id res chain seq x y z
N ASN A 1 10.16 15.47 12.80
CA ASN A 1 10.13 14.53 13.95
C ASN A 1 10.16 13.04 13.57
N TRP A 2 9.67 12.55 12.42
CA TRP A 2 9.96 11.14 12.04
C TRP A 2 11.38 10.95 11.51
N GLN A 3 11.90 11.91 10.73
CA GLN A 3 13.23 11.82 10.12
C GLN A 3 14.35 11.70 11.17
N THR A 4 14.04 12.06 12.42
CA THR A 4 14.94 12.00 13.57
C THR A 4 14.57 10.88 14.56
N GLY A 5 13.81 9.86 14.11
CA GLY A 5 13.55 8.63 14.87
C GLY A 5 12.13 8.45 15.43
N GLY A 6 11.22 9.40 15.23
CA GLY A 6 9.81 9.22 15.58
C GLY A 6 9.10 8.23 14.66
N SER A 7 8.18 7.42 15.19
CA SER A 7 7.35 6.54 14.35
C SER A 7 6.29 7.35 13.59
N LEU A 8 6.09 6.99 12.32
CA LEU A 8 4.99 7.47 11.49
C LEU A 8 4.10 6.28 11.11
N ALA A 9 2.79 6.46 11.21
CA ALA A 9 1.82 5.49 10.73
C ALA A 9 0.61 6.20 10.11
N GLY A 10 -0.02 5.52 9.15
CA GLY A 10 -1.28 5.94 8.54
C GLY A 10 -2.26 4.77 8.56
N CYS A 11 -3.53 5.06 8.81
CA CYS A 11 -4.62 4.07 8.72
C CYS A 11 -5.63 4.52 7.66
N SER A 12 -6.11 3.58 6.85
CA SER A 12 -7.08 3.85 5.78
C SER A 12 -6.60 4.96 4.83
N ALA A 13 -7.37 6.03 4.65
CA ALA A 13 -6.96 7.22 3.89
C ALA A 13 -5.62 7.81 4.37
N GLY A 14 -5.31 7.70 5.66
CA GLY A 14 -4.02 8.10 6.24
C GLY A 14 -2.84 7.29 5.71
N ALA A 15 -3.04 6.03 5.32
CA ALA A 15 -2.01 5.22 4.67
C ALA A 15 -1.85 5.59 3.19
N MET A 16 -2.97 5.87 2.51
CA MET A 16 -2.98 6.27 1.11
C MET A 16 -2.24 7.58 0.86
N VAL A 17 -2.41 8.58 1.74
CA VAL A 17 -1.74 9.88 1.60
C VAL A 17 -0.21 9.79 1.76
N LEU A 18 0.34 8.68 2.25
CA LEU A 18 1.80 8.49 2.34
C LEU A 18 2.44 8.19 0.97
N SER A 19 1.67 7.70 0.00
CA SER A 19 2.09 7.47 -1.37
C SER A 19 2.27 8.79 -2.15
N ASP A 20 2.89 8.74 -3.33
CA ASP A 20 3.04 9.91 -4.22
C ASP A 20 1.70 10.40 -4.78
N LEU A 21 0.82 9.46 -5.12
CA LEU A 21 -0.47 9.75 -5.75
C LEU A 21 -1.58 8.93 -5.10
N ILE A 22 -2.77 9.51 -5.02
CA ILE A 22 -3.97 8.93 -4.43
C ILE A 22 -5.00 8.75 -5.56
N PRO A 23 -5.47 7.52 -5.85
CA PRO A 23 -6.41 7.29 -6.93
C PRO A 23 -7.81 7.78 -6.53
N HIS A 24 -8.58 8.26 -7.51
CA HIS A 24 -10.01 8.49 -7.31
C HIS A 24 -10.76 7.16 -7.46
N PHE A 25 -11.20 6.58 -6.36
CA PHE A 25 -11.95 5.31 -6.39
C PHE A 25 -13.35 5.42 -6.99
N ARG A 26 -13.88 6.65 -7.10
CA ARG A 26 -15.08 6.90 -7.90
C ARG A 26 -14.62 7.00 -9.36
N LEU A 27 -15.26 6.24 -10.26
CA LEU A 27 -15.07 6.20 -11.73
C LEU A 27 -15.14 7.60 -12.39
N SER A 28 -14.21 8.46 -12.06
CA SER A 28 -14.03 9.78 -12.63
C SER A 28 -12.69 9.77 -13.36
N ARG A 29 -12.65 10.44 -14.51
CA ARG A 29 -11.40 10.66 -15.27
C ARG A 29 -10.54 11.77 -14.64
N ALA A 30 -10.77 12.09 -13.37
CA ALA A 30 -10.03 13.14 -12.68
C ALA A 30 -8.58 12.68 -12.45
N GLU A 31 -7.65 13.62 -12.57
CA GLU A 31 -6.24 13.34 -12.27
C GLU A 31 -6.08 12.88 -10.81
N PRO A 32 -5.18 11.93 -10.52
CA PRO A 32 -4.93 11.49 -9.15
C PRO A 32 -4.53 12.66 -8.24
N THR A 33 -4.98 12.62 -7.00
CA THR A 33 -4.59 13.64 -6.01
C THR A 33 -3.15 13.39 -5.55
N LYS A 34 -2.32 14.43 -5.44
CA LYS A 34 -0.94 14.29 -4.91
C LYS A 34 -0.97 13.97 -3.42
N GLY A 35 -0.21 12.95 -3.01
CA GLY A 35 0.04 12.62 -1.61
C GLY A 35 1.32 13.27 -1.07
N PHE A 36 1.77 12.81 0.08
CA PHE A 36 2.98 13.29 0.76
C PHE A 36 4.27 12.76 0.12
N GLY A 37 4.21 11.68 -0.64
CA GLY A 37 5.36 11.14 -1.38
C GLY A 37 6.47 10.57 -0.49
N LEU A 38 6.08 9.93 0.60
CA LEU A 38 6.98 9.34 1.59
C LEU A 38 7.29 7.89 1.27
N LEU A 39 6.27 7.20 0.74
CA LEU A 39 6.38 5.91 0.11
C LEU A 39 6.47 6.13 -1.39
N LYS A 40 7.66 6.47 -1.87
CA LYS A 40 7.92 6.59 -3.29
C LYS A 40 7.64 5.24 -3.96
N GLU A 41 6.95 5.29 -5.10
CA GLU A 41 6.69 4.12 -5.95
C GLU A 41 5.80 3.02 -5.34
N VAL A 42 5.34 3.18 -4.09
CA VAL A 42 4.40 2.26 -3.42
C VAL A 42 3.03 2.91 -3.28
N ARG A 43 2.02 2.29 -3.89
CA ARG A 43 0.61 2.67 -3.72
C ARG A 43 -0.10 1.73 -2.76
N VAL A 44 -0.85 2.31 -1.82
CA VAL A 44 -1.63 1.56 -0.82
C VAL A 44 -3.12 1.59 -1.14
N ILE A 45 -3.76 0.43 -1.10
CA ILE A 45 -5.22 0.23 -1.13
C ILE A 45 -5.65 -0.33 0.23
N PRO A 46 -6.27 0.46 1.11
CA PRO A 46 -6.73 -0.02 2.41
C PRO A 46 -8.05 -0.80 2.29
N HIS A 47 -8.49 -1.45 3.37
CA HIS A 47 -9.75 -2.23 3.44
C HIS A 47 -9.93 -3.17 2.24
N PHE A 48 -8.85 -3.81 1.80
CA PHE A 48 -8.81 -4.54 0.53
C PHE A 48 -9.85 -5.66 0.47
N ASP A 49 -9.98 -6.42 1.55
CA ASP A 49 -11.00 -7.46 1.76
C ASP A 49 -12.45 -6.96 1.74
N LYS A 50 -12.69 -5.64 1.89
CA LYS A 50 -14.04 -5.04 1.83
C LYS A 50 -14.31 -4.38 0.50
N PHE A 51 -13.39 -3.57 -0.01
CA PHE A 51 -13.57 -2.84 -1.26
C PHE A 51 -13.66 -3.76 -2.47
N PHE A 52 -12.92 -4.88 -2.46
CA PHE A 52 -12.78 -5.76 -3.61
C PHE A 52 -13.38 -7.15 -3.38
N LYS A 53 -14.33 -7.30 -2.44
CA LYS A 53 -15.02 -8.59 -2.17
C LYS A 53 -15.51 -9.34 -3.42
N TRP A 54 -15.80 -8.61 -4.49
CA TRP A 54 -16.43 -9.13 -5.71
C TRP A 54 -15.61 -8.86 -6.97
N ILE A 55 -14.43 -8.24 -6.84
CA ILE A 55 -13.58 -7.83 -7.97
C ILE A 55 -12.30 -8.67 -7.94
N PRO A 56 -11.99 -9.44 -8.99
CA PRO A 56 -10.74 -10.18 -9.07
C PRO A 56 -9.52 -9.25 -8.98
N ASP A 57 -8.43 -9.72 -8.34
CA ASP A 57 -7.18 -8.97 -8.17
C ASP A 57 -6.64 -8.38 -9.49
N SER A 58 -6.81 -9.09 -10.60
CA SER A 58 -6.42 -8.63 -11.94
C SER A 58 -7.19 -7.39 -12.41
N ALA A 59 -8.47 -7.30 -12.08
CA ALA A 59 -9.30 -6.13 -12.40
C ALA A 59 -9.00 -4.96 -11.44
N ALA A 60 -8.73 -5.24 -10.16
CA ALA A 60 -8.28 -4.24 -9.20
C ALA A 60 -6.95 -3.60 -9.65
N LYS A 61 -6.03 -4.42 -10.17
CA LYS A 61 -4.78 -3.93 -10.77
C LYS A 61 -5.04 -2.97 -11.92
N VAL A 62 -5.85 -3.34 -12.91
CA VAL A 62 -6.13 -2.45 -14.06
C VAL A 62 -6.79 -1.13 -13.65
N LEU A 63 -7.67 -1.15 -12.64
CA LEU A 63 -8.35 0.05 -12.15
C LEU A 63 -7.39 1.02 -11.42
N LEU A 64 -6.31 0.50 -10.86
CA LEU A 64 -5.48 1.22 -9.87
C LEU A 64 -4.01 1.32 -10.28
N ASP A 65 -3.61 0.72 -11.39
CA ASP A 65 -2.27 0.81 -11.99
C ASP A 65 -2.14 2.16 -12.71
N LEU A 66 -1.69 3.17 -11.98
CA LEU A 66 -1.40 4.49 -12.51
C LEU A 66 0.06 4.53 -13.01
N PRO A 67 0.36 5.33 -14.05
CA PRO A 67 1.73 5.46 -14.56
C PRO A 67 2.68 5.91 -13.45
N GLY A 68 3.80 5.21 -13.30
CA GLY A 68 4.86 5.54 -12.32
C GLY A 68 4.83 4.71 -11.03
N ASP A 69 3.81 3.91 -10.78
CA ASP A 69 3.83 3.00 -9.63
C ASP A 69 4.65 1.75 -9.95
N GLU A 70 5.63 1.42 -9.12
CA GLU A 70 6.37 0.15 -9.23
C GLU A 70 5.73 -0.95 -8.38
N VAL A 71 5.17 -0.58 -7.23
CA VAL A 71 4.57 -1.49 -6.26
C VAL A 71 3.13 -1.08 -5.92
N LEU A 72 2.19 -2.01 -6.08
CA LEU A 72 0.79 -1.83 -5.71
C LEU A 72 0.41 -2.85 -4.64
N ILE A 73 -0.02 -2.37 -3.47
CA ILE A 73 -0.42 -3.22 -2.35
C ILE A 73 -1.86 -3.00 -1.91
N GLY A 74 -2.54 -4.10 -1.59
CA GLY A 74 -3.79 -4.14 -0.85
C GLY A 74 -3.55 -4.57 0.59
N ILE A 75 -4.15 -3.86 1.54
CA ILE A 75 -4.09 -4.21 2.96
C ILE A 75 -5.51 -4.46 3.46
N ASP A 76 -5.77 -5.67 3.94
CA ASP A 76 -7.05 -6.04 4.54
C ASP A 76 -7.31 -5.26 5.84
N GLU A 77 -8.56 -5.25 6.30
CA GLU A 77 -8.89 -4.75 7.65
C GLU A 77 -8.10 -5.46 8.75
N ASP A 78 -7.93 -4.77 9.89
CA ASP A 78 -7.17 -5.25 11.05
C ASP A 78 -5.75 -5.75 10.71
N THR A 79 -5.14 -5.17 9.67
CA THR A 79 -3.82 -5.57 9.14
C THR A 79 -2.95 -4.34 8.91
N ALA A 80 -1.65 -4.47 9.14
CA ALA A 80 -0.66 -3.43 8.94
C ALA A 80 0.60 -4.02 8.29
N VAL A 81 1.34 -3.18 7.58
CA VAL A 81 2.67 -3.49 7.06
C VAL A 81 3.64 -2.46 7.62
N VAL A 82 4.65 -2.92 8.33
CA VAL A 82 5.50 -2.07 9.17
C VAL A 82 6.95 -2.21 8.73
N LYS A 83 7.60 -1.07 8.45
CA LYS A 83 9.05 -0.98 8.26
C LYS A 83 9.69 -0.46 9.54
N ARG A 84 10.43 -1.32 10.23
CA ARG A 84 11.31 -0.90 11.33
C ARG A 84 12.65 -0.43 10.78
N ALA A 85 13.33 0.45 11.49
CA ALA A 85 14.68 0.89 11.12
C ALA A 85 15.61 -0.33 11.00
N GLY A 86 16.31 -0.44 9.87
CA GLY A 86 17.24 -1.55 9.60
C GLY A 86 16.59 -2.91 9.33
N SER A 87 15.27 -2.98 9.08
CA SER A 87 14.58 -4.22 8.72
C SER A 87 13.75 -4.07 7.44
N ASP A 88 13.47 -5.19 6.80
CA ASP A 88 12.47 -5.26 5.74
C ASP A 88 11.06 -5.02 6.29
N TRP A 89 10.11 -4.78 5.38
CA TRP A 89 8.71 -4.64 5.74
C TRP A 89 8.18 -5.96 6.30
N GLN A 90 7.40 -5.89 7.37
CA GLN A 90 6.78 -7.07 7.97
C GLN A 90 5.26 -6.89 8.06
N VAL A 91 4.51 -7.95 7.79
CA VAL A 91 3.06 -7.98 7.92
C VAL A 91 2.66 -8.25 9.37
N TRP A 92 1.66 -7.52 9.87
CA TRP A 92 1.10 -7.65 11.21
C TRP A 92 -0.42 -7.64 11.15
N GLY A 93 -1.09 -8.37 12.05
CA GLY A 93 -2.53 -8.31 12.22
C GLY A 93 -3.27 -9.59 11.84
N LYS A 94 -4.57 -9.48 11.58
CA LYS A 94 -5.47 -10.65 11.41
C LYS A 94 -5.76 -11.01 9.95
N GLY A 95 -5.70 -10.04 9.05
CA GLY A 95 -5.89 -10.23 7.62
C GLY A 95 -4.58 -10.47 6.89
N LYS A 96 -4.52 -10.05 5.63
CA LYS A 96 -3.36 -10.26 4.74
C LYS A 96 -2.91 -8.95 4.09
N LEU A 97 -1.65 -8.96 3.72
CA LEU A 97 -1.11 -8.08 2.70
C LEU A 97 -1.23 -8.77 1.34
N HIS A 98 -1.70 -8.04 0.33
CA HIS A 98 -1.76 -8.47 -1.06
C HIS A 98 -0.81 -7.61 -1.88
N ILE A 99 0.22 -8.21 -2.47
CA ILE A 99 1.09 -7.54 -3.45
C ILE A 99 0.50 -7.81 -4.83
N LEU A 100 -0.13 -6.80 -5.42
CA LEU A 100 -0.81 -6.88 -6.72
C LEU A 100 0.15 -6.59 -7.90
N LYS A 101 1.16 -5.77 -7.64
CA LYS A 101 2.26 -5.42 -8.55
C LYS A 101 3.53 -5.23 -7.72
N GLY A 102 4.65 -5.76 -8.19
CA GLY A 102 5.95 -5.70 -7.52
C GLY A 102 6.81 -6.93 -7.85
N GLU A 103 7.96 -7.06 -7.19
CA GLU A 103 8.91 -8.16 -7.42
C GLU A 103 8.33 -9.55 -7.12
N ALA A 104 7.52 -9.66 -6.06
CA ALA A 104 6.92 -10.91 -5.61
C ALA A 104 5.41 -10.74 -5.34
N PRO A 105 4.55 -10.74 -6.38
CA PRO A 105 3.11 -10.67 -6.21
C PRO A 105 2.56 -11.88 -5.44
N GLY A 106 1.56 -11.67 -4.59
CA GLY A 106 0.99 -12.73 -3.76
C GLY A 106 0.33 -12.23 -2.48
N GLN A 107 -0.08 -13.18 -1.65
CA GLN A 107 -0.71 -12.91 -0.35
C GLN A 107 0.24 -13.28 0.77
N HIS A 108 0.38 -12.39 1.75
CA HIS A 108 1.30 -12.54 2.88
C HIS A 108 0.55 -12.38 4.20
N LYS A 109 0.80 -13.28 5.14
CA LYS A 109 0.16 -13.30 6.46
C LYS A 109 1.05 -12.64 7.51
N SER A 110 0.45 -12.35 8.66
CA SER A 110 1.17 -11.83 9.82
C SER A 110 2.43 -12.63 10.14
N GLY A 111 3.53 -11.92 10.39
CA GLY A 111 4.86 -12.48 10.67
C GLY A 111 5.76 -12.56 9.44
N GLU A 112 5.22 -12.63 8.22
CA GLU A 112 6.01 -12.68 6.99
C GLU A 112 6.72 -11.35 6.70
N PHE A 113 7.95 -11.45 6.19
CA PHE A 113 8.72 -10.31 5.67
C PHE A 113 8.54 -10.19 4.17
N VAL A 114 8.44 -8.97 3.67
CA VAL A 114 8.19 -8.66 2.26
C VAL A 114 9.07 -7.50 1.79
N LYS A 115 9.31 -7.46 0.47
CA LYS A 115 10.01 -6.36 -0.19
C LYS A 115 9.00 -5.52 -0.96
N LEU A 116 8.84 -4.26 -0.55
CA LEU A 116 7.90 -3.31 -1.14
C LEU A 116 8.62 -2.09 -1.75
N GLY A 117 9.90 -2.22 -2.10
CA GLY A 117 10.73 -1.06 -2.48
C GLY A 117 11.52 -0.48 -1.31
N SER A 118 12.63 0.17 -1.62
CA SER A 118 13.77 0.29 -0.70
C SER A 118 13.86 1.58 0.10
N GLN A 119 13.18 2.67 -0.28
CA GLN A 119 13.41 3.98 0.37
C GLN A 119 12.11 4.65 0.83
N ILE A 120 11.92 4.68 2.15
CA ILE A 120 11.10 5.72 2.77
C ILE A 120 12.02 6.94 2.87
N LEU A 121 11.58 8.11 2.36
CA LEU A 121 12.31 9.36 2.52
C LEU A 121 12.33 9.87 3.98
#